data_AF-M0NPY4-F1
#
_entry.id   AF-M0NPY4-F1
#
_cell.length_a   1.000
_cell.length_b   1.000
_cell.length_c   1.000
_cell.angle_alpha   90.00
_cell.angle_beta   90.00
_cell.angle_gamma   90.00
#
_symmetry.space_group_name_H-M   'P 1'
#
loop_
_entity.id
_entity.type
_entity.pdbx_description
1 polymer ?
#
loop_
_entity_poly.entity_id
_entity_poly.type
_entity_poly.pdbx_seq_one_letter_code
_entity_poly.pdbx_strand_id
1 'polypeptide(L)'
;MTAHDAITQGPRAGSNWPAERETYDDPHTGARVTRLTSYPNADDYHLYFTEDGWYDDGRRLLFRSDRTGSRQLFSIDLQSGLITQVTDMDDFQGQTTIDHESSVAYFWVDEKLVRFDLDRLRATGVIYEVPEGYDPGSMDVNADGSVVYASIVEADVELPGEEPMMDEMMAARPHVQLLSVPTDGGDPERLYEEDRWINSHINASPTAPERFMFCQEGPWDAVEHRIWVFDASSGDTWKVREVPEAAGIGHEYWMADGERIGYHGSMRDPQGRAKAETPEPFAGSARYDDTDYREADLPDSVYALTHTHANSPELLVCDGSFTNVPYNIAYRWNDASEEYEGPRCLATVDWNEGSPHPHSRFSPDGSQVLFDSDRYDGSSNLYLVDVPAFESLPEYEPSEWDR
;
A
#
# COMPACT_ATOMS: atom_id res chain seq x y z
N MET A 1 2.31 -36.24 -1.87
CA MET A 1 2.24 -35.94 -3.32
C MET A 1 0.81 -36.18 -3.81
N THR A 2 -0.13 -35.43 -3.24
CA THR A 2 -1.46 -35.21 -3.80
C THR A 2 -1.34 -34.13 -4.87
N ALA A 3 -2.15 -34.20 -5.92
CA ALA A 3 -2.07 -33.31 -7.06
C ALA A 3 -2.18 -31.85 -6.60
N HIS A 4 -1.16 -31.04 -6.89
CA HIS A 4 -1.34 -29.60 -6.96
C HIS A 4 -2.39 -29.39 -8.06
N ASP A 5 -3.62 -29.02 -7.69
CA ASP A 5 -4.60 -28.58 -8.65
C ASP A 5 -4.01 -27.35 -9.36
N ALA A 6 -3.50 -27.57 -10.57
CA ALA A 6 -2.74 -26.56 -11.28
C ALA A 6 -3.64 -25.38 -11.60
N ILE A 7 -3.38 -24.23 -10.96
CA ILE A 7 -4.01 -22.96 -11.30
C ILE A 7 -3.68 -22.70 -12.78
N THR A 8 -4.71 -22.69 -13.62
CA THR A 8 -4.56 -22.58 -15.07
C THR A 8 -4.92 -21.17 -15.51
N GLN A 9 -4.08 -20.59 -16.37
CA GLN A 9 -4.35 -19.30 -17.00
C GLN A 9 -5.40 -19.44 -18.11
N GLY A 10 -6.27 -18.44 -18.20
CA GLY A 10 -7.17 -18.24 -19.31
C GLY A 10 -6.46 -17.76 -20.59
N PRO A 11 -7.18 -17.71 -21.71
CA PRO A 11 -6.61 -17.43 -23.03
C PRO A 11 -6.08 -16.00 -23.22
N ARG A 12 -6.38 -15.05 -22.32
CA ARG A 12 -5.91 -13.67 -22.44
C ARG A 12 -4.58 -13.42 -21.74
N ALA A 13 -4.10 -14.34 -20.90
CA ALA A 13 -2.78 -14.24 -20.30
C ALA A 13 -1.69 -14.06 -21.37
N GLY A 14 -0.82 -13.08 -21.19
CA GLY A 14 0.25 -12.73 -22.14
C GLY A 14 -0.21 -11.96 -23.39
N SER A 15 -1.49 -11.59 -23.49
CA SER A 15 -1.94 -10.65 -24.51
C SER A 15 -1.35 -9.26 -24.26
N ASN A 16 -1.23 -8.47 -25.33
CA ASN A 16 -0.53 -7.18 -25.29
C ASN A 16 -1.42 -6.05 -25.82
N TRP A 17 -1.24 -4.87 -25.23
CA TRP A 17 -1.83 -3.60 -25.62
C TRP A 17 -0.73 -2.59 -25.95
N PRO A 18 -0.97 -1.68 -26.91
CA PRO A 18 -0.02 -0.63 -27.23
C PRO A 18 0.17 0.31 -26.05
N ALA A 19 1.23 1.12 -26.12
CA ALA A 19 1.43 2.19 -25.15
C ALA A 19 0.27 3.19 -25.16
N GLU A 20 -0.23 3.49 -23.96
CA GLU A 20 -1.33 4.43 -23.70
C GLU A 20 -0.82 5.80 -23.22
N ARG A 21 0.50 5.93 -23.04
CA ARG A 21 1.10 7.02 -22.29
C ARG A 21 0.95 8.40 -22.94
N GLU A 22 0.80 9.40 -22.09
CA GLU A 22 0.78 10.82 -22.43
C GLU A 22 1.58 11.60 -21.39
N THR A 23 2.39 12.59 -21.83
CA THR A 23 3.14 13.43 -20.89
C THR A 23 2.75 14.89 -21.03
N TYR A 24 2.62 15.55 -19.89
CA TYR A 24 2.32 16.97 -19.76
C TYR A 24 3.12 17.57 -18.59
N ASP A 25 3.16 18.90 -18.51
CA ASP A 25 3.65 19.59 -17.31
C ASP A 25 2.44 19.88 -16.44
N ASP A 26 2.54 19.57 -15.14
CA ASP A 26 1.49 19.84 -14.18
C ASP A 26 1.13 21.34 -14.21
N PRO A 27 -0.16 21.69 -14.37
CA PRO A 27 -0.56 23.07 -14.59
C PRO A 27 -0.30 23.99 -13.39
N HIS A 28 -0.16 23.45 -12.18
CA HIS A 28 0.09 24.21 -10.96
C HIS A 28 1.59 24.29 -10.64
N THR A 29 2.29 23.15 -10.70
CA THR A 29 3.67 23.03 -10.22
C THR A 29 4.72 23.10 -11.33
N GLY A 30 4.32 22.83 -12.58
CA GLY A 30 5.22 22.66 -13.71
C GLY A 30 6.06 21.38 -13.66
N ALA A 31 5.83 20.49 -12.67
CA ALA A 31 6.47 19.19 -12.63
C ALA A 31 6.02 18.32 -13.81
N ARG A 32 6.92 17.51 -14.36
CA ARG A 32 6.60 16.69 -15.54
C ARG A 32 5.82 15.45 -15.11
N VAL A 33 4.61 15.27 -15.64
CA VAL A 33 3.71 14.16 -15.32
C VAL A 33 3.44 13.30 -16.55
N THR A 34 3.70 12.01 -16.45
CA THR A 34 3.36 11.00 -17.46
C THR A 34 2.18 10.15 -16.98
N ARG A 35 1.03 10.25 -17.65
CA ARG A 35 -0.04 9.25 -17.52
C ARG A 35 0.41 7.98 -18.23
N LEU A 36 0.31 6.81 -17.58
CA LEU A 36 0.76 5.53 -18.13
C LEU A 36 -0.37 4.73 -18.78
N THR A 37 -1.60 4.90 -18.31
CA THR A 37 -2.78 4.19 -18.82
C THR A 37 -3.88 5.14 -19.28
N SER A 38 -4.75 4.68 -20.17
CA SER A 38 -5.87 5.45 -20.71
C SER A 38 -6.92 4.54 -21.36
N TYR A 39 -7.07 3.31 -20.89
CA TYR A 39 -8.00 2.36 -21.51
C TYR A 39 -9.45 2.78 -21.18
N PRO A 40 -10.34 2.99 -22.17
CA PRO A 40 -11.63 3.61 -21.91
C PRO A 40 -12.54 2.80 -20.99
N ASN A 41 -13.06 3.44 -19.94
CA ASN A 41 -13.98 2.85 -18.96
C ASN A 41 -13.41 1.60 -18.26
N ALA A 42 -12.10 1.57 -18.04
CA ALA A 42 -11.45 0.59 -17.19
C ALA A 42 -10.76 1.32 -16.05
N ASP A 43 -10.86 0.76 -14.85
CA ASP A 43 -10.14 1.31 -13.71
C ASP A 43 -8.81 0.58 -13.53
N ASP A 44 -7.74 1.33 -13.73
CA ASP A 44 -6.37 0.91 -13.49
C ASP A 44 -5.90 1.44 -12.13
N TYR A 45 -5.38 0.55 -11.30
CA TYR A 45 -4.84 0.86 -9.98
C TYR A 45 -3.45 0.27 -9.86
N HIS A 46 -2.49 1.03 -9.35
CA HIS A 46 -1.24 0.40 -8.95
C HIS A 46 -1.48 -0.57 -7.77
N LEU A 47 -0.46 -1.35 -7.41
CA LEU A 47 -0.53 -2.17 -6.19
C LEU A 47 -0.66 -1.25 -4.97
N TYR A 48 -1.16 -1.77 -3.84
CA TYR A 48 -1.34 -0.93 -2.66
C TYR A 48 -0.02 -0.25 -2.25
N PHE A 49 -0.06 0.93 -1.63
CA PHE A 49 1.14 1.78 -1.49
C PHE A 49 2.28 1.15 -0.67
N THR A 50 1.95 0.18 0.20
CA THR A 50 2.90 -0.62 0.98
C THR A 50 3.67 -1.63 0.12
N GLU A 51 3.18 -1.95 -1.07
CA GLU A 51 3.73 -2.99 -1.95
C GLU A 51 4.55 -2.38 -3.09
N ASP A 52 5.75 -2.92 -3.32
CA ASP A 52 6.57 -2.51 -4.45
C ASP A 52 6.17 -3.15 -5.79
N GLY A 53 5.28 -2.48 -6.53
CA GLY A 53 4.88 -2.93 -7.86
C GLY A 53 5.97 -2.92 -8.93
N TRP A 54 7.14 -2.33 -8.69
CA TRP A 54 8.25 -2.34 -9.65
C TRP A 54 9.02 -3.65 -9.62
N TYR A 55 9.37 -4.17 -10.81
CA TYR A 55 10.17 -5.38 -10.95
C TYR A 55 11.01 -5.33 -12.24
N ASP A 56 11.82 -6.36 -12.52
CA ASP A 56 12.77 -6.38 -13.65
C ASP A 56 13.73 -5.18 -13.56
N ASP A 57 14.35 -4.99 -12.38
CA ASP A 57 15.23 -3.86 -12.03
C ASP A 57 14.58 -2.48 -12.27
N GLY A 58 13.29 -2.36 -11.93
CA GLY A 58 12.51 -1.12 -12.11
C GLY A 58 12.10 -0.83 -13.55
N ARG A 59 12.40 -1.73 -14.51
CA ARG A 59 11.98 -1.58 -15.90
C ARG A 59 10.47 -1.76 -16.09
N ARG A 60 9.84 -2.56 -15.24
CA ARG A 60 8.42 -2.90 -15.35
C ARG A 60 7.66 -2.52 -14.09
N LEU A 61 6.39 -2.17 -14.28
CA LEU A 61 5.45 -1.86 -13.20
C LEU A 61 4.24 -2.77 -13.30
N LEU A 62 3.94 -3.50 -12.22
CA LEU A 62 2.73 -4.31 -12.07
C LEU A 62 1.57 -3.43 -11.58
N PHE A 63 0.39 -3.66 -12.12
CA PHE A 63 -0.83 -2.94 -11.76
C PHE A 63 -2.06 -3.83 -11.94
N ARG A 64 -3.19 -3.41 -11.38
CA ARG A 64 -4.48 -4.08 -11.48
C ARG A 64 -5.35 -3.33 -12.48
N SER A 65 -6.04 -4.06 -13.35
CA SER A 65 -6.97 -3.48 -14.31
C SER A 65 -8.18 -4.39 -14.50
N ASP A 66 -9.35 -3.80 -14.71
CA ASP A 66 -10.56 -4.51 -15.11
C ASP A 66 -10.88 -4.42 -16.61
N ARG A 67 -9.93 -3.91 -17.43
CA ARG A 67 -10.08 -3.72 -18.89
C ARG A 67 -10.51 -4.96 -19.68
N THR A 68 -10.39 -6.14 -19.08
CA THR A 68 -10.78 -7.43 -19.67
C THR A 68 -12.08 -8.00 -19.11
N GLY A 69 -12.79 -7.27 -18.25
CA GLY A 69 -14.11 -7.62 -17.72
C GLY A 69 -14.11 -8.13 -16.27
N SER A 70 -12.94 -8.41 -15.71
CA SER A 70 -12.70 -8.66 -14.29
C SER A 70 -11.33 -8.10 -13.91
N ARG A 71 -11.14 -7.76 -12.64
CA ARG A 71 -9.85 -7.26 -12.13
C ARG A 71 -8.80 -8.35 -12.28
N GLN A 72 -7.70 -8.02 -12.95
CA GLN A 72 -6.55 -8.90 -13.21
C GLN A 72 -5.25 -8.10 -13.06
N LEU A 73 -4.12 -8.80 -12.96
CA LEU A 73 -2.80 -8.19 -13.02
C LEU A 73 -2.38 -7.91 -14.47
N PHE A 74 -1.79 -6.76 -14.66
CA PHE A 74 -1.15 -6.31 -15.89
C PHE A 74 0.23 -5.75 -15.55
N SER A 75 1.11 -5.71 -16.54
CA SER A 75 2.45 -5.15 -16.43
C SER A 75 2.67 -4.13 -17.53
N ILE A 76 3.31 -3.01 -17.20
CA ILE A 76 3.77 -2.00 -18.16
C ILE A 76 5.30 -2.06 -18.23
N ASP A 77 5.86 -2.26 -19.42
CA ASP A 77 7.27 -1.98 -19.68
C ASP A 77 7.45 -0.46 -19.77
N LEU A 78 8.11 0.17 -18.81
CA LEU A 78 8.18 1.64 -18.70
C LEU A 78 9.00 2.28 -19.84
N GLN A 79 9.92 1.51 -20.45
CA GLN A 79 10.71 1.98 -21.58
C GLN A 79 9.87 2.09 -22.86
N SER A 80 9.16 1.03 -23.23
CA SER A 80 8.40 0.90 -24.48
C SER A 80 6.93 1.30 -24.34
N GLY A 81 6.39 1.25 -23.13
CA GLY A 81 4.99 1.47 -22.78
C GLY A 81 4.10 0.27 -23.13
N LEU A 82 4.68 -0.85 -23.58
CA LEU A 82 3.92 -2.06 -23.87
C LEU A 82 3.22 -2.55 -22.60
N ILE A 83 1.92 -2.76 -22.67
CA ILE A 83 1.12 -3.30 -21.58
C ILE A 83 0.84 -4.77 -21.87
N THR A 84 1.10 -5.65 -20.90
CA THR A 84 0.88 -7.10 -21.01
C THR A 84 -0.06 -7.56 -19.91
N GLN A 85 -1.08 -8.36 -20.23
CA GLN A 85 -1.93 -9.00 -19.23
C GLN A 85 -1.16 -10.14 -18.58
N VAL A 86 -1.01 -10.08 -17.26
CA VAL A 86 -0.22 -11.04 -16.47
C VAL A 86 -1.09 -12.19 -16.00
N THR A 87 -2.31 -11.91 -15.53
CA THR A 87 -3.26 -12.95 -15.11
C THR A 87 -4.55 -12.91 -15.92
N ASP A 88 -5.10 -14.08 -16.17
CA ASP A 88 -6.46 -14.31 -16.65
C ASP A 88 -7.01 -15.48 -15.85
N MET A 89 -7.30 -15.24 -14.57
CA MET A 89 -7.71 -16.27 -13.62
C MET A 89 -9.10 -15.95 -13.05
N ASP A 90 -9.95 -16.95 -12.95
CA ASP A 90 -11.16 -16.88 -12.13
C ASP A 90 -10.76 -16.78 -10.65
N ASP A 91 -11.57 -16.11 -9.84
CA ASP A 91 -11.40 -15.99 -8.38
C ASP A 91 -10.06 -15.38 -7.91
N PHE A 92 -9.40 -14.61 -8.78
CA PHE A 92 -8.24 -13.80 -8.42
C PHE A 92 -8.65 -12.66 -7.47
N GLN A 93 -8.07 -12.62 -6.27
CA GLN A 93 -8.49 -11.66 -5.23
C GLN A 93 -7.85 -10.27 -5.35
N GLY A 94 -6.80 -10.10 -6.15
CA GLY A 94 -6.19 -8.79 -6.39
C GLY A 94 -5.02 -8.44 -5.48
N GLN A 95 -4.98 -8.89 -4.22
CA GLN A 95 -3.81 -8.67 -3.36
C GLN A 95 -2.61 -9.46 -3.90
N THR A 96 -1.47 -8.79 -4.03
CA THR A 96 -0.26 -9.32 -4.64
C THR A 96 0.95 -8.77 -3.91
N THR A 97 1.95 -9.61 -3.68
CA THR A 97 3.29 -9.22 -3.22
C THR A 97 4.34 -9.70 -4.22
N ILE A 98 5.41 -8.93 -4.42
CA ILE A 98 6.50 -9.24 -5.35
C ILE A 98 7.80 -9.50 -4.57
N ASP A 99 8.48 -10.57 -4.94
CA ASP A 99 9.79 -10.91 -4.41
C ASP A 99 10.83 -9.83 -4.79
N HIS A 100 11.52 -9.27 -3.79
CA HIS A 100 12.40 -8.11 -3.99
C HIS A 100 13.62 -8.40 -4.88
N GLU A 101 14.05 -9.66 -5.00
CA GLU A 101 15.24 -10.05 -5.76
C GLU A 101 14.91 -10.85 -7.03
N SER A 102 13.64 -11.20 -7.26
CA SER A 102 13.25 -12.06 -8.38
C SER A 102 11.90 -11.69 -9.00
N SER A 103 11.71 -12.04 -10.27
CA SER A 103 10.45 -11.86 -11.01
C SER A 103 9.38 -12.89 -10.58
N VAL A 104 9.10 -12.98 -9.29
CA VAL A 104 8.11 -13.89 -8.68
C VAL A 104 7.10 -13.06 -7.90
N ALA A 105 5.83 -13.35 -8.09
CA ALA A 105 4.74 -12.76 -7.32
C ALA A 105 3.98 -13.83 -6.53
N TYR A 106 3.38 -13.43 -5.42
CA TYR A 106 2.48 -14.26 -4.63
C TYR A 106 1.13 -13.57 -4.51
N PHE A 107 0.05 -14.34 -4.69
CA PHE A 107 -1.31 -13.83 -4.59
C PHE A 107 -2.31 -14.93 -4.25
N TRP A 108 -3.48 -14.54 -3.74
CA TRP A 108 -4.59 -15.43 -3.49
C TRP A 108 -5.43 -15.65 -4.74
N VAL A 109 -5.74 -16.92 -5.00
CA VAL A 109 -6.81 -17.35 -5.92
C VAL A 109 -7.73 -18.24 -5.11
N ASP A 110 -8.97 -17.80 -4.90
CA ASP A 110 -9.87 -18.45 -3.94
C ASP A 110 -9.16 -18.60 -2.57
N GLU A 111 -9.15 -19.79 -1.96
CA GLU A 111 -8.49 -20.09 -0.68
C GLU A 111 -7.01 -20.51 -0.83
N LYS A 112 -6.38 -20.25 -1.99
CA LYS A 112 -5.06 -20.78 -2.34
C LYS A 112 -4.01 -19.69 -2.52
N LEU A 113 -2.90 -19.80 -1.79
CA LEU A 113 -1.74 -18.93 -1.98
C LEU A 113 -0.90 -19.46 -3.14
N VAL A 114 -0.84 -18.68 -4.21
CA VAL A 114 -0.20 -19.05 -5.48
C VAL A 114 1.16 -18.39 -5.61
N ARG A 115 2.18 -19.18 -5.95
CA ARG A 115 3.47 -18.68 -6.43
C ARG A 115 3.45 -18.53 -7.95
N PHE A 116 3.69 -17.33 -8.44
CA PHE A 116 3.57 -16.96 -9.85
C PHE A 116 4.89 -16.45 -10.43
N ASP A 117 5.24 -16.92 -11.63
CA ASP A 117 6.44 -16.51 -12.36
C ASP A 117 6.07 -15.39 -13.37
N LEU A 118 6.54 -14.17 -13.11
CA LEU A 118 6.21 -12.97 -13.89
C LEU A 118 6.91 -12.95 -15.26
N ASP A 119 8.01 -13.68 -15.44
CA ASP A 119 8.70 -13.76 -16.73
C ASP A 119 8.01 -14.76 -17.67
N ARG A 120 7.54 -15.88 -17.10
CA ARG A 120 6.86 -16.95 -17.85
C ARG A 120 5.34 -16.81 -17.87
N LEU A 121 4.80 -15.86 -17.13
CA LEU A 121 3.36 -15.58 -16.99
C LEU A 121 2.55 -16.84 -16.62
N ARG A 122 2.99 -17.56 -15.59
CA ARG A 122 2.30 -18.78 -15.14
C ARG A 122 2.43 -19.02 -13.65
N ALA A 123 1.39 -19.62 -13.07
CA ALA A 123 1.49 -20.21 -11.74
C ALA A 123 2.52 -21.35 -11.77
N THR A 124 3.35 -21.40 -10.74
CA THR A 124 4.39 -22.43 -10.56
C THR A 124 4.05 -23.41 -9.45
N GLY A 125 3.14 -23.03 -8.54
CA GLY A 125 2.61 -23.90 -7.50
C GLY A 125 1.60 -23.17 -6.62
N VAL A 126 0.81 -23.96 -5.90
CA VAL A 126 0.08 -23.53 -4.71
C VAL A 126 0.97 -23.87 -3.53
N ILE A 127 1.34 -22.86 -2.73
CA ILE A 127 2.26 -23.01 -1.59
C ILE A 127 1.52 -23.15 -0.25
N TYR A 128 0.26 -22.73 -0.21
CA TYR A 128 -0.61 -22.90 0.95
C TYR A 128 -2.09 -22.90 0.53
N GLU A 129 -2.90 -23.68 1.23
CA GLU A 129 -4.37 -23.68 1.11
C GLU A 129 -4.94 -23.36 2.50
N VAL A 130 -5.83 -22.37 2.57
CA VAL A 130 -6.48 -21.97 3.80
C VAL A 130 -7.34 -23.13 4.32
N PRO A 131 -7.27 -23.47 5.62
CA PRO A 131 -8.07 -24.55 6.19
C PRO A 131 -9.56 -24.15 6.27
N GLU A 132 -10.44 -25.16 6.21
CA GLU A 132 -11.88 -24.99 6.42
C GLU A 132 -12.17 -24.19 7.71
N GLY A 133 -13.05 -23.20 7.62
CA GLY A 133 -13.40 -22.30 8.72
C GLY A 133 -12.54 -21.04 8.81
N TYR A 134 -11.66 -20.80 7.84
CA TYR A 134 -10.89 -19.57 7.72
C TYR A 134 -10.96 -18.99 6.30
N ASP A 135 -10.83 -17.67 6.21
CA ASP A 135 -10.67 -16.92 4.97
C ASP A 135 -9.23 -16.36 4.85
N PRO A 136 -8.72 -16.17 3.62
CA PRO A 136 -7.45 -15.49 3.38
C PRO A 136 -7.44 -14.06 3.92
N GLY A 137 -6.31 -13.66 4.49
CA GLY A 137 -6.01 -12.27 4.85
C GLY A 137 -4.86 -11.70 4.04
N SER A 138 -4.29 -10.61 4.55
CA SER A 138 -3.12 -9.98 3.96
C SER A 138 -1.86 -10.84 4.07
N MET A 139 -0.94 -10.62 3.14
CA MET A 139 0.32 -11.33 3.02
C MET A 139 1.42 -10.42 2.46
N ASP A 140 2.66 -10.79 2.74
CA ASP A 140 3.85 -10.20 2.14
C ASP A 140 5.02 -11.19 2.10
N VAL A 141 5.83 -11.16 1.05
CA VAL A 141 7.02 -12.00 0.94
C VAL A 141 8.18 -11.34 1.69
N ASN A 142 8.98 -12.13 2.40
CA ASN A 142 10.08 -11.58 3.18
C ASN A 142 11.29 -11.16 2.32
N ALA A 143 12.21 -10.40 2.92
CA ALA A 143 13.38 -9.80 2.26
C ALA A 143 14.18 -10.75 1.36
N ASP A 144 14.31 -12.03 1.72
CA ASP A 144 15.12 -13.03 1.01
C ASP A 144 14.30 -14.03 0.20
N GLY A 145 12.99 -13.83 0.10
CA GLY A 145 12.08 -14.67 -0.69
C GLY A 145 11.86 -16.08 -0.14
N SER A 146 12.36 -16.39 1.07
CA SER A 146 12.28 -17.75 1.63
C SER A 146 10.90 -18.09 2.20
N VAL A 147 10.14 -17.10 2.67
CA VAL A 147 8.80 -17.28 3.21
C VAL A 147 7.85 -16.17 2.77
N VAL A 148 6.56 -16.50 2.68
CA VAL A 148 5.48 -15.51 2.69
C VAL A 148 4.91 -15.46 4.10
N TYR A 149 4.94 -14.28 4.72
CA TYR A 149 4.15 -14.02 5.92
C TYR A 149 2.71 -13.80 5.49
N ALA A 150 1.79 -14.57 6.04
CA ALA A 150 0.38 -14.54 5.65
C ALA A 150 -0.52 -14.53 6.89
N SER A 151 -1.67 -13.88 6.78
CA SER A 151 -2.71 -13.96 7.78
C SER A 151 -3.91 -14.75 7.27
N ILE A 152 -4.61 -15.42 8.17
CA ILE A 152 -5.92 -16.04 7.93
C ILE A 152 -6.86 -15.64 9.08
N VAL A 153 -8.13 -15.43 8.76
CA VAL A 153 -9.16 -15.00 9.73
C VAL A 153 -10.27 -16.02 9.78
N GLU A 154 -10.87 -16.21 10.96
CA GLU A 154 -12.09 -16.99 11.12
C GLU A 154 -13.12 -16.59 10.06
N ALA A 155 -13.63 -17.58 9.33
CA ALA A 155 -14.65 -17.37 8.31
C ALA A 155 -16.03 -17.18 8.94
N ASP A 156 -16.99 -16.71 8.14
CA ASP A 156 -18.41 -16.58 8.53
C ASP A 156 -18.63 -15.72 9.80
N VAL A 157 -17.79 -14.71 10.02
CA VAL A 157 -17.96 -13.75 11.13
C VAL A 157 -19.31 -13.05 11.00
N GLU A 158 -20.22 -13.32 11.94
CA GLU A 158 -21.56 -12.73 11.92
C GLU A 158 -21.52 -11.24 12.29
N LEU A 159 -21.66 -10.38 11.28
CA LEU A 159 -21.81 -8.93 11.46
C LEU A 159 -23.30 -8.54 11.38
N PRO A 160 -23.85 -7.85 12.40
CA PRO A 160 -25.27 -7.48 12.44
C PRO A 160 -25.74 -6.57 11.28
N GLY A 161 -24.83 -5.76 10.72
CA GLY A 161 -25.13 -4.74 9.71
C GLY A 161 -25.92 -3.55 10.24
N GLU A 162 -25.88 -3.30 11.55
CA GLU A 162 -26.51 -2.17 12.23
C GLU A 162 -25.57 -0.95 12.35
N GLU A 163 -24.27 -1.18 12.44
CA GLU A 163 -23.20 -0.17 12.56
C GLU A 163 -22.20 -0.28 11.38
N PRO A 164 -21.26 0.68 11.21
CA PRO A 164 -20.24 0.56 10.17
C PRO A 164 -19.40 -0.73 10.34
N MET A 165 -19.02 -1.35 9.23
CA MET A 165 -18.33 -2.64 9.20
C MET A 165 -17.08 -2.71 10.11
N MET A 166 -16.29 -1.64 10.16
CA MET A 166 -15.08 -1.59 11.00
C MET A 166 -15.44 -1.69 12.49
N ASP A 167 -16.49 -0.99 12.92
CA ASP A 167 -16.98 -1.00 14.30
C ASP A 167 -17.51 -2.40 14.68
N GLU A 168 -18.28 -3.03 13.79
CA GLU A 168 -18.82 -4.38 14.01
C GLU A 168 -17.75 -5.46 14.02
N MET A 169 -16.81 -5.43 13.07
CA MET A 169 -15.70 -6.40 13.00
C MET A 169 -14.80 -6.32 14.23
N MET A 170 -14.49 -5.10 14.69
CA MET A 170 -13.73 -4.90 15.92
C MET A 170 -14.46 -5.48 17.13
N ALA A 171 -15.78 -5.31 17.22
CA ALA A 171 -16.59 -5.86 18.30
C ALA A 171 -16.72 -7.40 18.22
N ALA A 172 -16.77 -7.96 17.01
CA ALA A 172 -16.87 -9.40 16.76
C ALA A 172 -15.62 -10.15 17.20
N ARG A 173 -14.44 -9.50 17.14
CA ARG A 173 -13.15 -10.06 17.60
C ARG A 173 -12.86 -11.43 16.99
N PRO A 174 -12.83 -11.54 15.65
CA PRO A 174 -12.61 -12.82 14.99
C PRO A 174 -11.26 -13.42 15.38
N HIS A 175 -11.19 -14.74 15.39
CA HIS A 175 -9.92 -15.41 15.61
C HIS A 175 -9.02 -15.29 14.39
N VAL A 176 -7.79 -14.78 14.55
CA VAL A 176 -6.84 -14.56 13.45
C VAL A 176 -5.53 -15.27 13.75
N GLN A 177 -4.90 -15.83 12.70
CA GLN A 177 -3.59 -16.45 12.77
C GLN A 177 -2.61 -15.78 11.80
N LEU A 178 -1.40 -15.53 12.26
CA LEU A 178 -0.26 -15.10 11.45
C LEU A 178 0.66 -16.28 11.21
N LEU A 179 1.03 -16.50 9.95
CA LEU A 179 1.71 -17.69 9.46
C LEU A 179 3.01 -17.30 8.77
N SER A 180 4.01 -18.19 8.85
CA SER A 180 5.14 -18.26 7.95
C SER A 180 4.92 -19.41 6.97
N VAL A 181 4.91 -19.12 5.67
CA VAL A 181 4.67 -20.10 4.60
C VAL A 181 5.94 -20.24 3.74
N PRO A 182 6.66 -21.39 3.81
CA PRO A 182 7.85 -21.61 2.98
C PRO A 182 7.56 -21.55 1.47
N THR A 183 8.34 -20.78 0.72
CA THR A 183 8.13 -20.57 -0.73
C THR A 183 8.63 -21.72 -1.60
N ASP A 184 9.59 -22.51 -1.09
CA ASP A 184 10.14 -23.70 -1.75
C ASP A 184 9.44 -25.01 -1.34
N GLY A 185 8.41 -24.89 -0.50
CA GLY A 185 7.58 -25.99 -0.01
C GLY A 185 7.98 -26.46 1.39
N GLY A 186 7.00 -26.99 2.11
CA GLY A 186 7.15 -27.35 3.52
C GLY A 186 5.81 -27.19 4.22
N ASP A 187 5.79 -27.48 5.52
CA ASP A 187 4.62 -27.20 6.34
C ASP A 187 4.70 -25.74 6.83
N PRO A 188 3.60 -24.95 6.74
CA PRO A 188 3.57 -23.60 7.29
C PRO A 188 3.67 -23.63 8.82
N GLU A 189 4.24 -22.59 9.40
CA GLU A 189 4.33 -22.40 10.85
C GLU A 189 3.39 -21.27 11.28
N ARG A 190 2.65 -21.48 12.37
CA ARG A 190 1.86 -20.41 12.99
C ARG A 190 2.71 -19.64 13.99
N LEU A 191 2.97 -18.38 13.67
CA LEU A 191 3.84 -17.49 14.44
C LEU A 191 3.09 -16.82 15.61
N TYR A 192 1.84 -16.40 15.35
CA TYR A 192 1.04 -15.64 16.31
C TYR A 192 -0.45 -15.91 16.08
N GLU A 193 -1.28 -15.76 17.12
CA GLU A 193 -2.73 -15.82 17.02
C GLU A 193 -3.38 -14.90 18.05
N GLU A 194 -4.50 -14.27 17.68
CA GLU A 194 -5.26 -13.39 18.58
C GLU A 194 -6.74 -13.32 18.18
N ASP A 195 -7.62 -13.14 19.18
CA ASP A 195 -9.03 -12.83 18.97
C ASP A 195 -9.23 -11.31 18.83
N ARG A 196 -8.65 -10.77 17.75
CA ARG A 196 -8.72 -9.38 17.29
C ARG A 196 -8.52 -9.33 15.79
N TRP A 197 -9.05 -8.28 15.16
CA TRP A 197 -8.92 -8.08 13.73
C TRP A 197 -7.48 -7.66 13.36
N ILE A 198 -6.61 -8.64 13.06
CA ILE A 198 -5.19 -8.41 12.71
C ILE A 198 -4.79 -9.02 11.35
N ASN A 199 -5.77 -9.32 10.49
CA ASN A 199 -5.52 -9.96 9.20
C ASN A 199 -5.26 -8.97 8.05
N SER A 200 -5.05 -7.69 8.32
CA SER A 200 -4.65 -6.68 7.32
C SER A 200 -3.21 -6.18 7.58
N HIS A 201 -2.63 -5.48 6.60
CA HIS A 201 -1.33 -4.80 6.73
C HIS A 201 -0.17 -5.68 7.24
N ILE A 202 -0.14 -6.97 6.87
CA ILE A 202 1.10 -7.75 6.99
C ILE A 202 2.12 -7.16 6.00
N ASN A 203 3.20 -6.58 6.51
CA ASN A 203 4.24 -5.93 5.70
C ASN A 203 5.61 -6.44 6.16
N ALA A 204 6.29 -7.22 5.32
CA ALA A 204 7.62 -7.73 5.61
C ALA A 204 8.66 -6.63 5.49
N SER A 205 9.69 -6.66 6.34
CA SER A 205 10.83 -5.77 6.17
C SER A 205 11.53 -6.10 4.84
N PRO A 206 11.86 -5.10 4.00
CA PRO A 206 12.53 -5.34 2.71
C PRO A 206 14.00 -5.76 2.86
N THR A 207 14.59 -5.67 4.07
CA THR A 207 16.01 -5.97 4.31
C THR A 207 16.25 -6.94 5.47
N ALA A 208 15.28 -7.13 6.38
CA ALA A 208 15.37 -8.06 7.50
C ALA A 208 14.37 -9.22 7.33
N PRO A 209 14.78 -10.39 6.81
CA PRO A 209 13.86 -11.48 6.45
C PRO A 209 13.06 -12.05 7.62
N GLU A 210 13.55 -11.88 8.86
CA GLU A 210 12.88 -12.31 10.08
C GLU A 210 11.84 -11.31 10.62
N ARG A 211 11.74 -10.08 10.06
CA ARG A 211 10.86 -9.04 10.61
C ARG A 211 9.69 -8.72 9.69
N PHE A 212 8.53 -8.51 10.28
CA PHE A 212 7.38 -7.94 9.60
C PHE A 212 6.56 -7.08 10.56
N MET A 213 5.71 -6.23 10.00
CA MET A 213 4.69 -5.49 10.72
C MET A 213 3.34 -6.15 10.53
N PHE A 214 2.49 -5.99 11.53
CA PHE A 214 1.05 -6.20 11.42
C PHE A 214 0.34 -5.10 12.19
N CYS A 215 -0.97 -4.99 12.00
CA CYS A 215 -1.76 -4.02 12.74
C CYS A 215 -2.95 -4.64 13.46
N GLN A 216 -3.47 -3.89 14.43
CA GLN A 216 -4.82 -4.11 14.95
C GLN A 216 -5.76 -3.17 14.23
N GLU A 217 -6.63 -3.72 13.39
CA GLU A 217 -7.62 -2.95 12.65
C GLU A 217 -8.84 -2.59 13.48
N GLY A 218 -9.49 -1.53 13.04
CA GLY A 218 -10.70 -0.99 13.61
C GLY A 218 -10.77 0.52 13.47
N PRO A 219 -11.84 1.14 14.01
CA PRO A 219 -11.91 2.59 14.15
C PRO A 219 -10.70 3.09 14.96
N TRP A 220 -9.97 4.08 14.43
CA TRP A 220 -8.72 4.57 15.03
C TRP A 220 -8.91 5.13 16.44
N ASP A 221 -10.11 5.61 16.78
CA ASP A 221 -10.48 6.06 18.13
C ASP A 221 -10.79 4.92 19.11
N ALA A 222 -10.92 3.69 18.63
CA ALA A 222 -11.18 2.51 19.44
C ALA A 222 -9.97 1.55 19.50
N VAL A 223 -9.05 1.62 18.54
CA VAL A 223 -7.82 0.82 18.52
C VAL A 223 -6.85 1.30 19.61
N GLU A 224 -6.50 0.41 20.54
CA GLU A 224 -5.57 0.73 21.64
C GLU A 224 -4.15 1.02 21.14
N HIS A 225 -3.67 0.24 20.17
CA HIS A 225 -2.38 0.44 19.53
C HIS A 225 -2.38 -0.21 18.15
N ARG A 226 -1.99 0.54 17.11
CA ARG A 226 -2.08 0.07 15.72
C ARG A 226 -0.81 -0.62 15.23
N ILE A 227 0.37 -0.01 15.37
CA ILE A 227 1.57 -0.45 14.65
C ILE A 227 2.38 -1.44 15.51
N TRP A 228 2.40 -2.70 15.11
CA TRP A 228 3.16 -3.76 15.79
C TRP A 228 4.26 -4.32 14.88
N VAL A 229 5.45 -4.52 15.45
CA VAL A 229 6.53 -5.26 14.80
C VAL A 229 6.66 -6.63 15.45
N PHE A 230 6.87 -7.64 14.61
CA PHE A 230 7.10 -9.02 15.00
C PHE A 230 8.45 -9.51 14.48
N ASP A 231 9.24 -10.17 15.33
CA ASP A 231 10.47 -10.86 14.95
C ASP A 231 10.22 -12.38 14.93
N ALA A 232 10.15 -12.97 13.74
CA ALA A 232 9.87 -14.38 13.52
C ALA A 232 10.98 -15.32 14.02
N SER A 233 12.19 -14.80 14.29
CA SER A 233 13.28 -15.61 14.82
C SER A 233 13.19 -15.82 16.33
N SER A 234 12.68 -14.82 17.06
CA SER A 234 12.53 -14.88 18.53
C SER A 234 11.09 -15.06 19.00
N GLY A 235 10.10 -14.70 18.17
CA GLY A 235 8.69 -14.57 18.55
C GLY A 235 8.40 -13.31 19.37
N ASP A 236 9.33 -12.35 19.41
CA ASP A 236 9.12 -11.10 20.12
C ASP A 236 8.19 -10.17 19.32
N THR A 237 7.31 -9.50 20.05
CA THR A 237 6.35 -8.53 19.50
C THR A 237 6.42 -7.25 20.30
N TRP A 238 6.51 -6.11 19.63
CA TRP A 238 6.54 -4.81 20.31
C TRP A 238 5.80 -3.73 19.52
N LYS A 239 5.46 -2.66 20.24
CA LYS A 239 4.77 -1.50 19.71
C LYS A 239 5.76 -0.53 19.07
N VAL A 240 5.37 0.11 17.99
CA VAL A 240 6.05 1.29 17.44
C VAL A 240 5.06 2.45 17.41
N ARG A 241 5.54 3.61 17.82
CA ARG A 241 4.84 4.90 17.86
C ARG A 241 3.50 4.85 18.58
N GLU A 242 3.54 4.82 19.91
CA GLU A 242 2.31 5.03 20.72
C GLU A 242 1.79 6.46 20.55
N VAL A 243 0.46 6.62 20.50
CA VAL A 243 -0.24 7.91 20.43
C VAL A 243 -1.17 8.09 21.64
N PRO A 244 -1.51 9.33 22.06
CA PRO A 244 -2.52 9.57 23.09
C PRO A 244 -3.91 9.06 22.72
N GLU A 245 -4.81 8.85 23.69
CA GLU A 245 -6.20 8.38 23.47
C GLU A 245 -7.02 9.27 22.51
N ALA A 246 -6.71 10.57 22.44
CA ALA A 246 -7.38 11.52 21.54
C ALA A 246 -6.81 11.49 20.10
N ALA A 247 -5.81 10.65 19.83
CA ALA A 247 -5.07 10.62 18.59
C ALA A 247 -5.24 9.28 17.87
N GLY A 248 -5.04 9.30 16.57
CA GLY A 248 -5.09 8.12 15.72
C GLY A 248 -3.88 8.11 14.78
N ILE A 249 -3.46 6.92 14.38
CA ILE A 249 -2.30 6.70 13.52
C ILE A 249 -2.59 5.49 12.64
N GLY A 250 -2.04 5.46 11.43
CA GLY A 250 -2.10 4.30 10.56
C GLY A 250 -1.46 4.49 9.20
N HIS A 251 -1.85 3.62 8.27
CA HIS A 251 -1.26 3.47 6.94
C HIS A 251 0.27 3.34 7.02
N GLU A 252 0.72 2.50 7.95
CA GLU A 252 2.11 2.18 8.20
C GLU A 252 2.75 1.39 7.04
N TYR A 253 4.03 1.64 6.79
CA TYR A 253 4.82 0.99 5.73
C TYR A 253 6.31 0.97 6.10
N TRP A 254 7.07 0.02 5.53
CA TRP A 254 8.52 0.02 5.62
C TRP A 254 9.14 1.01 4.65
N MET A 255 10.14 1.76 5.10
CA MET A 255 11.07 2.45 4.21
C MET A 255 12.05 1.45 3.59
N ALA A 256 12.71 1.85 2.51
CA ALA A 256 13.54 0.97 1.68
C ALA A 256 14.77 0.40 2.42
N ASP A 257 15.20 1.02 3.52
CA ASP A 257 16.27 0.50 4.38
C ASP A 257 15.82 -0.69 5.24
N GLY A 258 14.52 -0.91 5.39
CA GLY A 258 13.92 -1.90 6.29
C GLY A 258 14.20 -1.66 7.77
N GLU A 259 14.72 -0.48 8.12
CA GLU A 259 14.94 -0.04 9.50
C GLU A 259 13.88 0.95 9.98
N ARG A 260 13.27 1.72 9.07
CA ARG A 260 12.30 2.75 9.43
C ARG A 260 10.90 2.39 8.98
N ILE A 261 9.94 2.77 9.81
CA ILE A 261 8.51 2.60 9.59
C ILE A 261 7.91 3.98 9.38
N GLY A 262 7.37 4.22 8.19
CA GLY A 262 6.60 5.43 7.90
C GLY A 262 5.14 5.27 8.31
N TYR A 263 4.49 6.38 8.62
CA TYR A 263 3.09 6.43 9.06
C TYR A 263 2.55 7.87 8.98
N HIS A 264 1.24 8.02 9.15
CA HIS A 264 0.61 9.33 9.38
C HIS A 264 -0.53 9.20 10.38
N GLY A 265 -1.02 10.33 10.87
CA GLY A 265 -2.05 10.36 11.88
C GLY A 265 -2.57 11.76 12.17
N SER A 266 -3.35 11.84 13.26
CA SER A 266 -3.86 13.08 13.81
C SER A 266 -3.85 13.01 15.32
N MET A 267 -3.40 14.08 15.98
CA MET A 267 -3.28 14.11 17.44
C MET A 267 -4.62 14.39 18.16
N ARG A 268 -5.66 14.81 17.42
CA ARG A 268 -6.97 15.22 17.99
C ARG A 268 -8.20 14.80 17.19
N ASP A 269 -8.05 14.25 16.00
CA ASP A 269 -9.14 13.76 15.16
C ASP A 269 -8.81 12.37 14.60
N PRO A 270 -8.78 11.34 15.48
CA PRO A 270 -8.20 10.03 15.20
C PRO A 270 -8.79 9.39 13.95
N GLN A 271 -10.09 9.54 13.70
CA GLN A 271 -10.77 8.90 12.57
C GLN A 271 -11.20 9.92 11.51
N GLY A 272 -10.98 11.21 11.75
CA GLY A 272 -11.54 12.31 10.94
C GLY A 272 -13.05 12.52 11.10
N ARG A 273 -13.81 11.52 11.57
CA ARG A 273 -15.29 11.53 11.59
C ARG A 273 -15.87 12.76 12.30
N ALA A 274 -15.20 13.24 13.35
CA ALA A 274 -15.68 14.35 14.16
C ALA A 274 -15.39 15.73 13.53
N LYS A 275 -14.51 15.80 12.51
CA LYS A 275 -14.03 17.04 11.88
C LYS A 275 -13.62 18.06 12.93
N ALA A 276 -12.65 17.68 13.76
CA ALA A 276 -12.19 18.55 14.84
C ALA A 276 -11.73 19.91 14.29
N GLU A 277 -12.03 21.00 14.99
CA GLU A 277 -11.61 22.35 14.56
C GLU A 277 -10.08 22.50 14.50
N THR A 278 -9.34 21.68 15.24
CA THR A 278 -7.87 21.62 15.25
C THR A 278 -7.44 20.14 15.25
N PRO A 279 -7.38 19.47 14.09
CA PRO A 279 -7.08 18.04 14.02
C PRO A 279 -5.61 17.73 14.35
N GLU A 280 -4.69 18.68 14.16
CA GLU A 280 -3.24 18.45 14.36
C GLU A 280 -2.75 17.19 13.59
N PRO A 281 -2.91 17.15 12.26
CA PRO A 281 -2.48 16.03 11.44
C PRO A 281 -0.95 16.02 11.30
N PHE A 282 -0.36 14.83 11.22
CA PHE A 282 1.08 14.65 11.12
C PHE A 282 1.43 13.46 10.22
N ALA A 283 2.64 13.45 9.69
CA ALA A 283 3.24 12.30 9.03
C ALA A 283 4.72 12.22 9.33
N GLY A 284 5.29 11.03 9.20
CA GLY A 284 6.70 10.85 9.48
C GLY A 284 7.08 9.40 9.59
N SER A 285 8.08 9.14 10.41
CA SER A 285 8.58 7.79 10.63
C SER A 285 9.32 7.64 11.95
N ALA A 286 9.35 6.41 12.44
CA ALA A 286 10.18 5.97 13.56
C ALA A 286 11.11 4.84 13.08
N ARG A 287 12.22 4.62 13.78
CA ARG A 287 12.96 3.37 13.64
C ARG A 287 12.12 2.21 14.21
N TYR A 288 12.30 1.01 13.68
CA TYR A 288 11.51 -0.16 14.05
C TYR A 288 11.52 -0.50 15.54
N ASP A 289 12.52 -0.06 16.31
CA ASP A 289 12.62 -0.27 17.75
C ASP A 289 12.04 0.87 18.58
N ASP A 290 11.16 1.66 17.97
CA ASP A 290 10.45 2.79 18.60
C ASP A 290 11.40 3.91 19.07
N THR A 291 12.39 4.20 18.23
CA THR A 291 13.37 5.29 18.45
C THR A 291 13.50 6.18 17.23
N ASP A 292 14.23 7.30 17.35
CA ASP A 292 14.50 8.24 16.24
C ASP A 292 13.22 8.67 15.50
N TYR A 293 12.31 9.38 16.16
CA TYR A 293 11.13 9.92 15.48
C TYR A 293 11.49 11.11 14.60
N ARG A 294 10.99 11.11 13.36
CA ARG A 294 11.09 12.24 12.44
C ARG A 294 9.70 12.50 11.88
N GLU A 295 9.09 13.59 12.29
CA GLU A 295 7.69 13.90 11.99
C GLU A 295 7.55 15.34 11.50
N ALA A 296 6.59 15.56 10.61
CA ALA A 296 6.16 16.84 10.11
C ALA A 296 4.69 17.04 10.45
N ASP A 297 4.32 18.26 10.80
CA ASP A 297 2.92 18.67 10.80
C ASP A 297 2.42 18.72 9.35
N LEU A 298 1.25 18.15 9.11
CA LEU A 298 0.52 18.31 7.85
C LEU A 298 -0.41 19.53 7.94
N PRO A 299 -0.87 20.12 6.82
CA PRO A 299 -1.90 21.13 6.84
C PRO A 299 -3.15 20.64 7.59
N ASP A 300 -3.81 21.50 8.37
CA ASP A 300 -5.06 21.15 9.08
C ASP A 300 -6.18 20.65 8.14
N SER A 301 -6.12 21.01 6.86
CA SER A 301 -7.03 20.53 5.81
C SER A 301 -6.73 19.12 5.32
N VAL A 302 -5.56 18.58 5.65
CA VAL A 302 -5.20 17.17 5.43
C VAL A 302 -5.90 16.32 6.49
N TYR A 303 -6.72 15.41 5.98
CA TYR A 303 -7.66 14.62 6.77
C TYR A 303 -7.13 13.20 7.01
N ALA A 304 -7.62 12.51 8.05
CA ALA A 304 -7.15 11.17 8.45
C ALA A 304 -7.26 10.08 7.37
N LEU A 305 -8.04 10.31 6.31
CA LEU A 305 -8.15 9.40 5.17
C LEU A 305 -7.10 9.70 4.07
N THR A 306 -5.97 10.31 4.40
CA THR A 306 -4.83 10.47 3.47
C THR A 306 -3.89 9.27 3.51
N HIS A 307 -2.90 9.26 2.63
CA HIS A 307 -1.77 8.34 2.69
C HIS A 307 -0.46 9.11 2.53
N THR A 308 0.62 8.51 3.04
CA THR A 308 1.98 9.02 2.86
C THR A 308 2.92 7.90 2.48
N HIS A 309 4.01 8.27 1.82
CA HIS A 309 5.06 7.33 1.46
C HIS A 309 6.43 8.01 1.44
N ALA A 310 7.49 7.23 1.67
CA ALA A 310 8.86 7.66 1.66
C ALA A 310 9.79 6.44 1.49
N ASN A 311 10.82 6.53 0.65
CA ASN A 311 11.86 5.48 0.59
C ASN A 311 12.87 5.61 1.74
N SER A 312 13.04 6.83 2.25
CA SER A 312 13.97 7.20 3.33
C SER A 312 13.39 8.43 4.04
N PRO A 313 13.88 8.81 5.23
CA PRO A 313 13.36 10.00 5.91
C PRO A 313 13.68 11.29 5.17
N GLU A 314 14.54 11.30 4.14
CA GLU A 314 14.97 12.50 3.44
C GLU A 314 13.85 13.21 2.69
N LEU A 315 12.90 12.45 2.14
CA LEU A 315 11.82 12.97 1.33
C LEU A 315 10.53 12.17 1.57
N LEU A 316 9.46 12.88 1.91
CA LEU A 316 8.13 12.32 2.16
C LEU A 316 7.14 12.92 1.16
N VAL A 317 6.23 12.08 0.66
CA VAL A 317 5.06 12.51 -0.13
C VAL A 317 3.78 12.16 0.63
N CYS A 318 2.80 13.06 0.58
CA CYS A 318 1.45 12.86 1.10
C CYS A 318 0.45 13.15 -0.01
N ASP A 319 -0.63 12.37 -0.06
CA ASP A 319 -1.69 12.46 -1.08
C ASP A 319 -2.50 13.77 -1.03
N GLY A 320 -2.31 14.57 0.02
CA GLY A 320 -3.16 15.71 0.31
C GLY A 320 -4.49 15.24 0.90
N SER A 321 -5.61 15.79 0.40
CA SER A 321 -6.95 15.50 0.91
C SER A 321 -8.02 15.82 -0.12
N PHE A 322 -9.01 14.94 -0.26
CA PHE A 322 -10.17 15.10 -1.14
C PHE A 322 -11.09 16.28 -0.79
N THR A 323 -10.88 16.92 0.37
CA THR A 323 -11.64 18.11 0.76
C THR A 323 -11.08 19.37 0.13
N ASN A 324 -9.78 19.65 0.33
CA ASN A 324 -9.20 20.96 0.05
C ASN A 324 -7.69 20.95 -0.32
N VAL A 325 -7.06 19.78 -0.43
CA VAL A 325 -5.63 19.69 -0.81
C VAL A 325 -5.50 18.77 -2.03
N PRO A 326 -5.82 19.27 -3.23
CA PRO A 326 -5.85 18.47 -4.46
C PRO A 326 -4.44 18.28 -5.05
N TYR A 327 -3.45 18.07 -4.18
CA TYR A 327 -2.06 17.93 -4.56
C TYR A 327 -1.42 16.82 -3.78
N ASN A 328 -0.57 16.06 -4.47
CA ASN A 328 0.54 15.41 -3.81
C ASN A 328 1.44 16.50 -3.23
N ILE A 329 1.66 16.49 -1.92
CA ILE A 329 2.52 17.45 -1.22
C ILE A 329 3.79 16.75 -0.74
N ALA A 330 4.92 17.42 -0.88
CA ALA A 330 6.24 16.91 -0.54
C ALA A 330 6.84 17.66 0.65
N TYR A 331 7.61 16.93 1.44
CA TYR A 331 8.41 17.43 2.56
C TYR A 331 9.83 16.90 2.46
N ARG A 332 10.81 17.72 2.85
CA ARG A 332 12.23 17.35 2.86
C ARG A 332 12.81 17.46 4.27
N TRP A 333 13.46 16.42 4.76
CA TRP A 333 14.15 16.49 6.04
C TRP A 333 15.38 17.39 5.97
N ASN A 334 15.54 18.28 6.95
CA ASN A 334 16.71 19.14 7.09
C ASN A 334 17.52 18.71 8.33
N ASP A 335 18.69 18.10 8.09
CA ASP A 335 19.59 17.63 9.16
C ASP A 335 20.13 18.75 10.07
N ALA A 336 20.17 20.00 9.59
CA ALA A 336 20.70 21.10 10.38
C ALA A 336 19.66 21.64 11.39
N SER A 337 18.37 21.60 11.05
CA SER A 337 17.28 21.97 11.95
C SER A 337 16.67 20.78 12.68
N GLU A 338 16.89 19.55 12.21
CA GLU A 338 16.19 18.34 12.66
C GLU A 338 14.66 18.49 12.50
N GLU A 339 14.24 19.12 11.41
CA GLU A 339 12.83 19.38 11.07
C GLU A 339 12.59 19.14 9.57
N TYR A 340 11.35 18.84 9.20
CA TYR A 340 10.94 18.80 7.80
C TYR A 340 10.66 20.22 7.25
N GLU A 341 11.19 20.51 6.07
CA GLU A 341 10.81 21.63 5.23
C GLU A 341 9.60 21.26 4.37
N GLY A 342 8.66 22.18 4.17
CA GLY A 342 7.44 21.97 3.39
C GLY A 342 6.22 22.61 4.06
N PRO A 343 4.98 22.27 3.62
CA PRO A 343 4.66 21.47 2.44
C PRO A 343 4.92 22.21 1.12
N ARG A 344 5.34 21.48 0.09
CA ARG A 344 5.40 21.97 -1.30
C ARG A 344 4.56 21.11 -2.24
N CYS A 345 3.79 21.71 -3.13
CA CYS A 345 2.95 20.97 -4.07
C CYS A 345 3.81 20.29 -5.14
N LEU A 346 3.68 18.98 -5.33
CA LEU A 346 4.40 18.18 -6.32
C LEU A 346 3.59 18.00 -7.62
N ALA A 347 2.38 17.48 -7.51
CA ALA A 347 1.49 17.23 -8.65
C ALA A 347 0.04 17.46 -8.25
N THR A 348 -0.77 17.97 -9.18
CA THR A 348 -2.22 18.03 -9.02
C THR A 348 -2.78 16.62 -9.10
N VAL A 349 -3.55 16.27 -8.09
CA VAL A 349 -4.28 15.03 -7.98
C VAL A 349 -5.76 15.41 -7.97
N ASP A 350 -6.47 15.08 -9.05
CA ASP A 350 -7.91 15.29 -9.05
C ASP A 350 -8.50 14.18 -8.16
N TRP A 351 -8.70 14.51 -6.88
CA TRP A 351 -9.21 13.62 -5.85
C TRP A 351 -10.41 14.26 -5.16
N ASN A 352 -11.57 13.60 -5.25
CA ASN A 352 -12.80 13.95 -4.54
C ASN A 352 -13.41 12.68 -3.87
N GLU A 353 -14.54 12.83 -3.18
CA GLU A 353 -15.21 11.74 -2.43
C GLU A 353 -15.55 10.50 -3.29
N GLY A 354 -15.67 10.65 -4.61
CA GLY A 354 -15.93 9.54 -5.55
C GLY A 354 -14.71 9.07 -6.35
N SER A 355 -13.56 9.72 -6.18
CA SER A 355 -12.34 9.42 -6.93
C SER A 355 -11.57 8.24 -6.34
N PRO A 356 -10.75 7.54 -7.14
CA PRO A 356 -9.78 6.59 -6.60
C PRO A 356 -8.85 7.29 -5.61
N HIS A 357 -8.49 6.57 -4.55
CA HIS A 357 -7.51 7.08 -3.60
C HIS A 357 -6.11 7.07 -4.25
N PRO A 358 -5.34 8.18 -4.21
CA PRO A 358 -4.10 8.30 -4.97
C PRO A 358 -3.00 7.31 -4.59
N HIS A 359 -2.87 7.01 -3.29
CA HIS A 359 -1.92 6.04 -2.74
C HIS A 359 -0.48 6.31 -3.17
N SER A 360 -0.08 7.59 -3.19
CA SER A 360 1.15 8.01 -3.83
C SER A 360 2.36 7.38 -3.20
N ARG A 361 3.27 6.87 -4.04
CA ARG A 361 4.52 6.25 -3.61
C ARG A 361 5.68 6.59 -4.52
N PHE A 362 6.87 6.62 -3.94
CA PHE A 362 8.08 6.88 -4.70
C PHE A 362 8.43 5.67 -5.57
N SER A 363 9.02 5.93 -6.75
CA SER A 363 9.78 4.91 -7.49
C SER A 363 10.94 4.40 -6.62
N PRO A 364 11.49 3.20 -6.88
CA PRO A 364 12.58 2.64 -6.07
C PRO A 364 13.81 3.57 -5.94
N ASP A 365 14.10 4.34 -6.99
CA ASP A 365 15.21 5.31 -7.01
C ASP A 365 14.86 6.70 -6.46
N GLY A 366 13.62 6.92 -6.03
CA GLY A 366 13.11 8.18 -5.50
C GLY A 366 12.96 9.30 -6.54
N SER A 367 13.19 9.02 -7.83
CA SER A 367 13.17 10.04 -8.88
C SER A 367 11.77 10.41 -9.38
N GLN A 368 10.77 9.57 -9.11
CA GLN A 368 9.38 9.78 -9.50
C GLN A 368 8.42 9.41 -8.35
N VAL A 369 7.19 9.91 -8.42
CA VAL A 369 6.07 9.46 -7.58
C VAL A 369 4.97 8.88 -8.48
N LEU A 370 4.58 7.65 -8.21
CA LEU A 370 3.42 6.97 -8.79
C LEU A 370 2.17 7.27 -7.97
N PHE A 371 1.06 7.55 -8.65
CA PHE A 371 -0.23 7.76 -8.02
C PHE A 371 -1.39 7.43 -8.97
N ASP A 372 -2.54 7.08 -8.40
CA ASP A 372 -3.79 6.88 -9.11
C ASP A 372 -4.60 8.19 -9.19
N SER A 373 -5.29 8.44 -10.30
CA SER A 373 -6.22 9.57 -10.43
C SER A 373 -7.26 9.33 -11.53
N ASP A 374 -8.47 9.86 -11.35
CA ASP A 374 -9.55 9.80 -12.35
C ASP A 374 -9.63 11.02 -13.28
N ARG A 375 -8.65 11.92 -13.21
CA ARG A 375 -8.62 13.22 -13.90
C ARG A 375 -8.86 13.22 -15.41
N TYR A 376 -8.64 12.08 -16.08
CA TYR A 376 -8.69 12.03 -17.54
C TYR A 376 -10.11 11.83 -18.08
N ASP A 377 -10.77 10.75 -17.69
CA ASP A 377 -12.08 10.35 -18.21
C ASP A 377 -13.06 9.90 -17.12
N GLY A 378 -12.70 10.06 -15.84
CA GLY A 378 -13.48 9.62 -14.68
C GLY A 378 -13.25 8.18 -14.26
N SER A 379 -12.40 7.42 -14.97
CA SER A 379 -11.88 6.12 -14.53
C SER A 379 -10.50 6.25 -13.92
N SER A 380 -10.13 5.35 -13.01
CA SER A 380 -8.79 5.37 -12.40
C SER A 380 -7.70 5.09 -13.45
N ASN A 381 -6.67 5.93 -13.50
CA ASN A 381 -5.50 5.78 -14.36
C ASN A 381 -4.21 5.96 -13.54
N LEU A 382 -3.11 5.37 -14.02
CA LEU A 382 -1.80 5.48 -13.36
C LEU A 382 -1.03 6.70 -13.87
N TYR A 383 -0.39 7.44 -12.96
CA TYR A 383 0.44 8.60 -13.27
C TYR A 383 1.81 8.51 -12.59
N LEU A 384 2.86 8.90 -13.30
CA LEU A 384 4.18 9.18 -12.72
C LEU A 384 4.47 10.67 -12.82
N VAL A 385 4.81 11.31 -11.70
CA VAL A 385 5.39 12.66 -11.69
C VAL A 385 6.88 12.59 -11.40
N ASP A 386 7.69 13.26 -12.22
CA ASP A 386 9.12 13.44 -11.94
C ASP A 386 9.29 14.31 -10.69
N VAL A 387 10.14 13.91 -9.75
CA VAL A 387 10.48 14.68 -8.55
C VAL A 387 11.54 15.72 -8.93
N PRO A 388 11.21 17.02 -9.05
CA PRO A 388 12.18 18.04 -9.40
C PRO A 388 12.99 18.47 -8.16
N ALA A 389 13.88 19.45 -8.32
CA ALA A 389 14.54 20.07 -7.17
C ALA A 389 13.48 20.62 -6.20
N PHE A 390 13.59 20.29 -4.91
CA PHE A 390 12.58 20.62 -3.91
C PHE A 390 12.26 22.12 -3.86
N GLU A 391 13.27 22.99 -3.97
CA GLU A 391 13.12 24.45 -3.96
C GLU A 391 12.39 25.01 -5.19
N SER A 392 12.27 24.22 -6.26
CA SER A 392 11.53 24.62 -7.46
C SER A 392 10.02 24.37 -7.35
N LEU A 393 9.61 23.51 -6.41
CA LEU A 393 8.19 23.26 -6.16
C LEU A 393 7.56 24.47 -5.44
N PRO A 394 6.34 24.89 -5.82
CA PRO A 394 5.63 25.95 -5.10
C PRO A 394 5.29 25.50 -3.67
N GLU A 395 5.37 26.44 -2.72
CA GLU A 395 4.87 26.20 -1.35
C GLU A 395 3.34 26.05 -1.39
N TYR A 396 2.81 25.14 -0.56
CA TYR A 396 1.37 25.07 -0.38
C TYR A 396 0.92 26.24 0.51
N GLU A 397 0.10 27.13 -0.06
CA GLU A 397 -0.55 28.21 0.68
C GLU A 397 -2.03 27.83 0.90
N PRO A 398 -2.48 27.66 2.15
CA PRO A 398 -3.88 27.38 2.44
C PRO A 398 -4.77 28.48 1.87
N SER A 399 -5.76 28.10 1.07
CA SER A 399 -6.75 29.04 0.54
C SER A 399 -7.78 29.41 1.62
N GLU A 400 -8.45 30.56 1.49
CA GLU A 400 -9.57 30.91 2.39
C GLU A 400 -10.74 29.92 2.31
N TRP A 401 -10.76 29.06 1.28
CA TRP A 401 -11.75 27.99 1.08
C TRP A 401 -11.33 26.67 1.72
N ASP A 402 -10.10 26.58 2.24
CA ASP A 402 -9.55 25.34 2.81
C ASP A 402 -9.93 25.15 4.31
N ARG A 403 -10.66 26.12 4.90
CA ARG A 403 -11.05 26.19 6.32
C ARG A 403 -12.49 25.77 6.60
#